data_AF-A0A846PP62-F1
#
_entry.id   AF-A0A846PP62-F1
#
_cell.length_a   1.000
_cell.length_b   1.000
_cell.length_c   1.000
_cell.angle_alpha   90.00
_cell.angle_beta   90.00
_cell.angle_gamma   90.00
#
_symmetry.space_group_name_H-M   'P 1'
#
loop_
_entity.id
_entity.type
_entity.pdbx_description
1 polymer ?
#
loop_
_entity_poly.entity_id
_entity_poly.type
_entity_poly.pdbx_seq_one_letter_code
_entity_poly.pdbx_strand_id
1 'polypeptide(L)'
;MTKFEQFCKDLAKLVEKYEKENTMLKQEQDLENDILKIFGEKITALARAKNGLSDVTELAYTTAEHHPYWNILYNSAEIAQTILEKWNGKISKKEIDDIEWALKEIKQTLEKIKNP
;
A
#
# COMPACT_ATOMS: atom_id res chain seq x y z
N MET A 1 10.29 8.64 -25.86
CA MET A 1 10.33 7.42 -25.05
C MET A 1 11.37 7.59 -23.97
N THR A 2 10.99 7.48 -22.69
CA THR A 2 11.94 7.60 -21.57
C THR A 2 12.80 6.34 -21.45
N LYS A 3 13.92 6.41 -20.72
CA LYS A 3 14.74 5.22 -20.42
C LYS A 3 13.93 4.15 -19.67
N PHE A 4 13.02 4.57 -18.80
CA PHE A 4 12.14 3.68 -18.05
C PHE A 4 11.09 3.01 -18.94
N GLU A 5 10.43 3.75 -19.83
CA GLU A 5 9.50 3.17 -20.81
C GLU A 5 10.16 2.12 -21.71
N GLN A 6 11.40 2.39 -22.16
CA GLN A 6 12.16 1.42 -22.94
C GLN A 6 12.47 0.17 -22.12
N PHE A 7 12.87 0.33 -20.85
CA PHE A 7 13.06 -0.79 -19.92
C PHE A 7 11.77 -1.60 -19.74
N CYS A 8 10.62 -0.95 -19.52
CA CYS A 8 9.32 -1.63 -19.38
C CYS A 8 8.98 -2.45 -20.63
N LYS A 9 9.26 -1.93 -21.83
CA LYS A 9 9.04 -2.68 -23.08
C LYS A 9 9.95 -3.89 -23.21
N ASP A 10 11.22 -3.76 -22.85
CA ASP A 10 12.16 -4.87 -22.94
C ASP A 10 11.87 -5.93 -21.86
N LEU A 11 11.43 -5.52 -20.68
CA LEU A 11 10.97 -6.45 -19.64
C LEU A 11 9.66 -7.13 -20.02
N ALA A 12 8.72 -6.44 -20.67
CA ALA A 12 7.48 -7.04 -21.17
C ALA A 12 7.76 -8.19 -22.15
N LYS A 13 8.71 -8.02 -23.09
CA LYS A 13 9.16 -9.10 -23.98
C LYS A 13 9.74 -10.29 -23.23
N LEU A 14 10.47 -10.03 -22.14
CA LEU A 14 11.03 -11.09 -21.29
C LEU A 14 9.92 -11.85 -20.56
N VAL A 15 8.94 -11.15 -20.00
CA VAL A 15 7.80 -11.77 -19.33
C VAL A 15 6.98 -12.61 -20.31
N GLU A 16 6.66 -12.08 -21.50
CA GLU A 16 5.96 -12.83 -22.57
C GLU A 16 6.68 -14.12 -22.97
N LYS A 17 8.02 -14.12 -22.94
CA LYS A 17 8.82 -15.33 -23.18
C LYS A 17 8.54 -16.39 -22.11
N TYR A 18 8.56 -16.01 -20.83
CA TYR A 18 8.33 -16.93 -19.72
C TYR A 18 6.87 -17.36 -19.55
N GLU A 19 5.91 -16.52 -19.96
CA GLU A 19 4.49 -16.91 -20.04
C GLU A 19 4.28 -18.06 -21.03
N LYS A 20 4.98 -18.05 -22.18
CA LYS A 20 4.98 -19.16 -23.15
C LYS A 20 5.64 -20.44 -22.60
N GLU A 21 6.49 -20.30 -21.59
CA GLU A 21 7.15 -21.41 -20.87
C GLU A 21 6.32 -21.86 -19.64
N ASN A 22 5.01 -21.55 -19.60
CA ASN A 22 4.05 -21.87 -18.53
C ASN A 22 4.29 -21.18 -17.18
N THR A 23 5.02 -20.06 -17.15
CA THR A 23 5.10 -19.23 -15.94
C THR A 23 4.01 -18.16 -16.00
N MET A 24 2.90 -18.35 -15.28
CA MET A 24 1.84 -17.34 -15.23
C MET A 24 2.28 -16.12 -14.41
N LEU A 25 2.39 -14.98 -15.08
CA LEU A 25 2.77 -13.71 -14.50
C LEU A 25 1.66 -12.68 -14.75
N LYS A 26 1.49 -11.74 -13.83
CA LYS A 26 0.62 -10.59 -14.01
C LYS A 26 1.45 -9.32 -13.91
N GLN A 27 1.25 -8.40 -14.84
CA GLN A 27 1.93 -7.11 -14.87
C GLN A 27 0.94 -5.97 -14.69
N GLU A 28 1.35 -4.93 -13.97
CA GLU A 28 0.66 -3.65 -13.87
C GLU A 28 1.68 -2.53 -14.10
N GLN A 29 1.33 -1.57 -14.94
CA GLN A 29 2.20 -0.45 -15.33
C GLN A 29 1.50 0.86 -15.00
N ASP A 30 2.24 1.76 -14.36
CA ASP A 30 1.87 3.15 -14.16
C ASP A 30 3.09 3.98 -14.59
N LEU A 31 3.11 4.31 -15.88
CA LEU A 31 4.23 5.00 -16.51
C LEU A 31 4.29 6.49 -16.13
N GLU A 32 3.20 7.06 -15.59
CA GLU A 32 3.19 8.45 -15.11
C GLU A 32 4.01 8.58 -13.81
N ASN A 33 4.02 7.53 -12.99
CA ASN A 33 4.76 7.47 -11.73
C ASN A 33 6.03 6.61 -11.78
N ASP A 34 6.48 6.19 -12.97
CA ASP A 34 7.62 5.29 -13.17
C ASP A 34 7.50 3.96 -12.36
N ILE A 35 6.29 3.38 -12.31
CA ILE A 35 6.00 2.14 -11.57
C ILE A 35 5.75 0.97 -12.54
N LEU A 36 6.43 -0.14 -12.27
CA LEU A 36 6.14 -1.44 -12.86
C LEU A 36 6.02 -2.49 -11.75
N LYS A 37 4.87 -3.17 -11.68
CA LYS A 37 4.61 -4.25 -10.72
C LYS A 37 4.47 -5.57 -11.46
N ILE A 38 5.22 -6.59 -11.02
CA ILE A 38 5.14 -7.96 -11.52
C ILE A 38 4.71 -8.86 -10.37
N PHE A 39 3.64 -9.61 -10.57
CA PHE A 39 3.11 -10.55 -9.61
C PHE A 39 3.17 -11.97 -10.17
N GLY A 40 3.48 -12.94 -9.30
CA GLY A 40 3.36 -14.35 -9.63
C GLY A 40 1.90 -14.82 -9.66
N GLU A 41 1.64 -15.94 -10.32
CA GLU A 41 0.31 -16.57 -10.48
C GLU A 41 -0.51 -16.66 -9.19
N LYS A 42 0.12 -17.02 -8.08
CA LYS A 42 -0.54 -17.30 -6.80
C LYS A 42 -0.87 -16.03 -5.99
N ILE A 43 -0.66 -14.85 -6.56
CA ILE A 43 -0.93 -13.60 -5.86
C ILE A 43 -2.41 -13.48 -5.50
N THR A 44 -2.70 -13.15 -4.24
CA THR A 44 -4.08 -12.91 -3.78
C THR A 44 -4.35 -11.42 -3.64
N ALA A 45 -5.62 -11.02 -3.67
CA ALA A 45 -6.02 -9.64 -3.40
C ALA A 45 -5.53 -9.16 -2.02
N LEU A 46 -5.57 -10.04 -1.01
CA LEU A 46 -5.06 -9.75 0.34
C LEU A 46 -3.55 -9.48 0.33
N ALA A 47 -2.76 -10.31 -0.36
CA ALA A 47 -1.31 -10.10 -0.46
C ALA A 47 -0.98 -8.79 -1.19
N ARG A 48 -1.74 -8.44 -2.23
CA ARG A 48 -1.59 -7.16 -2.94
C ARG A 48 -1.93 -5.97 -2.05
N ALA A 49 -3.02 -6.06 -1.28
CA ALA A 49 -3.41 -5.00 -0.34
C ALA A 49 -2.33 -4.78 0.73
N LYS A 50 -1.77 -5.86 1.29
CA LYS A 50 -0.65 -5.77 2.25
C LYS A 50 0.59 -5.12 1.63
N ASN A 51 0.93 -5.49 0.40
CA ASN A 51 2.05 -4.88 -0.31
C ASN A 51 1.84 -3.39 -0.56
N GLY A 52 0.67 -2.99 -1.09
CA GLY A 52 0.36 -1.58 -1.32
C GLY A 52 0.28 -0.75 -0.04
N LEU A 53 -0.17 -1.35 1.07
CA LEU A 53 -0.18 -0.67 2.37
C LEU A 53 1.24 -0.31 2.83
N SER A 54 2.25 -1.13 2.53
CA SER A 54 3.64 -0.85 2.89
C SER A 54 4.13 0.50 2.37
N ASP A 55 3.80 0.84 1.12
CA ASP A 55 4.19 2.12 0.50
C ASP A 55 3.49 3.31 1.19
N VAL A 56 2.21 3.13 1.58
CA VAL A 56 1.44 4.15 2.32
C VAL A 56 2.00 4.35 3.72
N THR A 57 2.33 3.25 4.39
CA THR A 57 2.93 3.23 5.73
C THR A 57 4.31 3.90 5.71
N GLU A 58 5.15 3.62 4.71
CA GLU A 58 6.44 4.29 4.53
C GLU A 58 6.27 5.81 4.33
N LEU A 59 5.34 6.22 3.46
CA LEU A 59 5.02 7.64 3.30
C LEU A 59 4.56 8.26 4.62
N ALA A 60 3.71 7.58 5.38
CA ALA A 60 3.26 8.05 6.68
C ALA A 60 4.44 8.20 7.66
N TYR A 61 5.35 7.23 7.77
CA TYR A 61 6.49 7.31 8.69
C TYR A 61 7.53 8.37 8.29
N THR A 62 7.74 8.58 6.99
CA THR A 62 8.78 9.49 6.46
C THR A 62 8.29 10.93 6.28
N THR A 63 6.98 11.13 6.11
CA THR A 63 6.39 12.46 6.07
C THR A 63 6.62 13.14 7.40
N ALA A 64 7.20 14.34 7.38
CA ALA A 64 7.42 15.12 8.59
C ALA A 64 6.09 15.30 9.35
N GLU A 65 6.11 15.14 10.69
CA GLU A 65 4.96 15.37 11.58
C GLU A 65 4.30 16.75 11.38
N HIS A 66 4.96 17.65 10.66
CA HIS A 66 4.47 18.97 10.28
C HIS A 66 3.47 18.98 9.11
N HIS A 67 3.31 17.89 8.35
CA HIS A 67 2.28 17.86 7.29
C HIS A 67 0.89 17.75 7.93
N PRO A 68 -0.08 18.64 7.59
CA PRO A 68 -1.35 18.73 8.31
C PRO A 68 -2.19 17.45 8.26
N TYR A 69 -1.97 16.60 7.24
CA TYR A 69 -2.69 15.33 7.07
C TYR A 69 -1.89 14.10 7.53
N TRP A 70 -0.66 14.29 8.00
CA TRP A 70 0.23 13.21 8.41
C TRP A 70 -0.43 12.29 9.44
N ASN A 71 -0.97 12.87 10.52
CA ASN A 71 -1.54 12.07 11.62
C ASN A 71 -2.77 11.27 11.16
N ILE A 72 -3.52 11.76 10.17
CA ILE A 72 -4.65 11.03 9.58
C ILE A 72 -4.15 9.83 8.78
N LEU A 73 -3.15 10.05 7.91
CA LEU A 73 -2.58 9.01 7.06
C LEU A 73 -1.94 7.90 7.91
N TYR A 74 -1.13 8.30 8.90
CA TYR A 74 -0.47 7.41 9.85
C TYR A 74 -1.45 6.49 10.56
N ASN A 75 -2.42 7.07 11.29
CA ASN A 75 -3.36 6.27 12.06
C ASN A 75 -4.26 5.41 11.16
N SER A 76 -4.58 5.87 9.95
CA SER A 76 -5.34 5.06 8.98
C SER A 76 -4.53 3.85 8.50
N ALA A 77 -3.22 4.02 8.27
CA ALA A 77 -2.33 2.95 7.86
C ALA A 77 -2.15 1.90 8.98
N GLU A 78 -2.01 2.32 10.23
CA GLU A 78 -1.92 1.43 11.40
C GLU A 78 -3.19 0.59 11.60
N ILE A 79 -4.38 1.22 11.43
CA ILE A 79 -5.66 0.50 11.45
C ILE A 79 -5.70 -0.52 10.31
N ALA A 80 -5.39 -0.10 9.08
CA ALA A 80 -5.40 -0.98 7.92
C ALA A 80 -4.43 -2.16 8.10
N GLN A 81 -3.25 -1.91 8.67
CA GLN A 81 -2.25 -2.93 8.95
C GLN A 81 -2.81 -3.99 9.90
N THR A 82 -3.36 -3.55 11.03
CA THR A 82 -4.00 -4.44 12.01
C THR A 82 -5.09 -5.32 11.35
N ILE A 83 -5.98 -4.70 10.56
CA ILE A 83 -7.07 -5.44 9.88
C ILE A 83 -6.53 -6.44 8.86
N LEU A 84 -5.55 -6.07 8.03
CA LEU A 84 -4.99 -6.96 7.02
C LEU A 84 -4.19 -8.10 7.65
N GLU A 85 -3.45 -7.86 8.73
CA GLU A 85 -2.74 -8.89 9.48
C GLU A 85 -3.71 -9.93 10.07
N LYS A 86 -4.85 -9.47 10.60
CA LYS A 86 -5.88 -10.33 11.20
C LYS A 86 -6.97 -10.78 10.24
N TRP A 87 -6.82 -10.56 8.95
CA TRP A 87 -7.88 -10.79 7.96
C TRP A 87 -8.55 -12.18 8.04
N ASN A 88 -7.76 -13.23 8.29
CA ASN A 88 -8.26 -14.62 8.44
C ASN A 88 -8.28 -15.09 9.91
N GLY A 89 -8.15 -14.16 10.85
CA GLY A 89 -8.00 -14.43 12.28
C GLY A 89 -9.07 -13.72 13.11
N LYS A 90 -8.76 -13.54 14.39
CA LYS A 90 -9.57 -12.75 15.32
C LYS A 90 -8.78 -11.52 15.73
N ILE A 91 -9.48 -10.40 15.86
CA ILE A 91 -8.96 -9.19 16.47
C ILE A 91 -9.07 -9.36 17.99
N SER A 92 -7.96 -9.19 18.69
CA SER A 92 -7.89 -9.23 20.14
C SER A 92 -8.45 -7.95 20.75
N LYS A 93 -8.79 -7.97 22.04
CA LYS A 93 -9.22 -6.77 22.76
C LYS A 93 -8.19 -5.64 22.66
N LYS A 94 -6.90 -5.96 22.83
CA LYS A 94 -5.83 -4.97 22.72
C LYS A 94 -5.83 -4.28 21.35
N GLU A 95 -5.96 -5.06 20.27
CA GLU A 95 -5.99 -4.52 18.92
C GLU A 95 -7.24 -3.66 18.66
N ILE A 96 -8.38 -3.97 19.30
CA ILE A 96 -9.55 -3.09 19.30
C ILE A 96 -9.24 -1.78 20.03
N ASP A 97 -8.64 -1.86 21.23
CA ASP A 97 -8.27 -0.68 22.01
C ASP A 97 -7.27 0.22 21.24
N ASP A 98 -6.31 -0.38 20.53
CA ASP A 98 -5.34 0.32 19.67
C ASP A 98 -6.05 1.01 18.47
N ILE A 99 -7.03 0.34 17.83
CA ILE A 99 -7.85 0.94 16.76
C ILE A 99 -8.70 2.11 17.29
N GLU A 100 -9.32 1.96 18.47
CA GLU A 100 -10.11 3.03 19.09
C GLU A 100 -9.24 4.27 19.39
N TRP A 101 -8.01 4.05 19.85
CA TRP A 101 -7.05 5.13 20.06
C TRP A 101 -6.70 5.83 18.75
N ALA A 102 -6.37 5.08 17.69
CA ALA A 102 -6.05 5.65 16.38
C ALA A 102 -7.23 6.47 15.80
N LEU A 103 -8.47 6.00 15.96
CA LEU A 103 -9.67 6.74 15.56
C LEU A 103 -9.84 8.06 16.32
N LYS A 104 -9.49 8.09 17.62
CA LYS A 104 -9.51 9.31 18.42
C LYS A 104 -8.49 10.33 17.91
N GLU A 105 -7.27 9.89 17.59
CA GLU A 105 -6.22 10.75 17.02
C GLU A 105 -6.62 11.34 15.66
N ILE A 106 -7.21 10.53 14.78
CA ILE A 106 -7.78 10.99 13.51
C ILE A 106 -8.84 12.06 13.75
N LYS A 107 -9.79 11.80 14.65
CA LYS A 107 -10.87 12.75 14.96
C LYS A 107 -10.33 14.08 15.48
N GLN A 108 -9.37 14.06 16.41
CA GLN A 108 -8.75 15.27 16.93
C GLN A 108 -8.04 16.07 15.83
N THR A 109 -7.35 15.39 14.92
CA THR A 109 -6.66 16.03 13.79
C THR A 109 -7.65 16.68 12.84
N LEU A 110 -8.76 15.99 12.53
CA LEU A 110 -9.83 16.55 11.70
C LEU A 110 -10.45 17.81 12.32
N GLU A 111 -10.65 17.84 13.62
CA GLU A 111 -11.19 19.04 14.30
C GLU A 111 -10.21 20.22 14.26
N LYS A 112 -8.90 19.98 14.34
CA LYS A 112 -7.86 21.01 14.15
C LYS A 112 -7.87 21.56 12.71
N ILE A 113 -8.03 20.70 11.71
CA ILE A 113 -8.06 21.12 10.29
C ILE A 113 -9.34 21.92 9.98
N LYS A 114 -10.48 21.54 10.56
CA LYS A 114 -11.76 22.24 10.37
C LYS A 114 -11.76 23.65 10.99
N ASN A 115 -11.04 23.83 12.10
CA ASN A 115 -10.94 25.09 12.83
C ASN A 115 -9.47 25.53 12.87
N PRO A 116 -8.93 25.99 11.72
CA PRO A 116 -7.50 26.25 11.55
C PRO A 116 -6.96 27.37 12.45
#